data_AF-A0A0S8BD04-F1
#
_entry.id   AF-A0A0S8BD04-F1
#
_cell.length_a   1.000
_cell.length_b   1.000
_cell.length_c   1.000
_cell.angle_alpha   90.00
_cell.angle_beta   90.00
_cell.angle_gamma   90.00
#
_symmetry.space_group_name_H-M   'P 1'
#
loop_
_entity.id
_entity.type
_entity.pdbx_description
1 polymer ?
#
loop_
_entity_poly.entity_id
_entity_poly.type
_entity_poly.pdbx_seq_one_letter_code
_entity_poly.pdbx_strand_id
1 'polypeptide(L)'
;ETLLEGLRVLQPDGRLVIMDSPIYRDLASGKDMVRERQDRFANRYNFSESPLPSENFLTFDQLETLSALLGVQWVYLKPDYGLRWTSRTWLARLRRQREPATFLVIVGRRI
;
A
#
# COMPACT_ATOMS: atom_id res chain seq x y z
N GLU A 1 -13.96 2.13 -5.68
CA GLU A 1 -15.29 1.91 -5.07
C GLU A 1 -15.25 1.76 -3.55
N THR A 2 -14.41 0.89 -2.99
CA THR A 2 -14.35 0.64 -1.52
C THR A 2 -14.19 1.90 -0.67
N LEU A 3 -13.32 2.84 -1.07
CA LEU A 3 -13.10 4.08 -0.30
C LEU A 3 -14.31 5.03 -0.36
N LEU A 4 -15.01 5.10 -1.50
CA LEU A 4 -16.22 5.91 -1.65
C LEU A 4 -17.33 5.40 -0.74
N GLU A 5 -17.55 4.09 -0.72
CA GLU A 5 -18.56 3.49 0.14
C GLU A 5 -18.21 3.64 1.62
N GLY A 6 -16.92 3.47 1.97
CA GLY A 6 -16.42 3.75 3.30
C GLY A 6 -16.71 5.19 3.76
N LEU A 7 -16.49 6.18 2.90
CA LEU A 7 -16.79 7.58 3.20
C LEU A 7 -18.29 7.86 3.31
N ARG A 8 -19.13 7.15 2.53
CA ARG A 8 -20.59 7.31 2.56
C ARG A 8 -21.20 6.92 3.90
N VAL A 9 -20.65 5.90 4.56
CA VAL A 9 -21.17 5.37 5.83
C VAL A 9 -20.54 6.01 7.07
N LEU A 10 -19.53 6.87 6.90
CA LEU A 10 -18.89 7.57 8.00
C LEU A 10 -19.73 8.75 8.48
N GLN A 11 -19.78 8.94 9.79
CA GLN A 11 -20.25 10.19 10.40
C GLN A 11 -19.36 11.38 9.98
N PRO A 12 -19.81 12.65 10.14
CA PRO A 12 -19.06 13.83 9.68
C PRO A 12 -17.60 13.91 10.18
N ASP A 13 -17.32 13.51 11.42
CA ASP A 13 -15.95 13.45 11.98
C ASP A 13 -15.33 12.04 11.94
N GLY A 14 -15.94 11.14 11.16
CA GLY A 14 -15.46 9.80 10.93
C GLY A 14 -14.09 9.80 10.24
N ARG A 15 -13.32 8.75 10.53
CA ARG A 15 -11.99 8.56 9.95
C ARG A 15 -11.97 7.27 9.15
N LEU A 16 -11.36 7.34 7.97
CA LEU A 16 -11.06 6.18 7.15
C LEU A 16 -9.63 5.74 7.43
N VAL A 17 -9.38 4.47 7.74
CA VAL A 17 -8.02 3.98 8.00
C VAL A 17 -7.67 2.90 6.98
N ILE A 18 -6.58 3.10 6.26
CA ILE A 18 -5.99 2.11 5.36
C ILE A 18 -4.75 1.55 6.06
N MET A 19 -4.76 0.23 6.28
CA MET A 19 -3.67 -0.52 6.89
C MET A 19 -3.34 -1.75 6.04
N ASP A 20 -2.21 -2.39 6.34
CA ASP A 20 -1.72 -3.63 5.70
C ASP A 20 -1.53 -3.58 4.18
N SER A 21 -1.53 -2.39 3.59
CA SER A 21 -1.26 -2.18 2.17
C SER A 21 0.19 -1.75 1.97
N PRO A 22 0.96 -2.44 1.10
CA PRO A 22 2.32 -2.02 0.80
C PRO A 22 2.30 -0.73 -0.04
N ILE A 23 3.03 0.28 0.42
CA ILE A 23 3.12 1.58 -0.25
C ILE A 23 4.49 1.71 -0.89
N TYR A 24 4.48 2.13 -2.16
CA TYR A 24 5.68 2.39 -2.96
C TYR A 24 5.73 3.84 -3.43
N ARG A 25 6.94 4.33 -3.66
CA ARG A 25 7.12 5.60 -4.39
C ARG A 25 7.08 5.34 -5.88
N ASP A 26 7.73 4.27 -6.31
CA ASP A 26 7.80 3.89 -7.71
C ASP A 26 6.73 2.84 -8.09
N LEU A 27 5.97 3.13 -9.14
CA LEU A 27 4.95 2.24 -9.69
C LEU A 27 5.57 0.96 -10.28
N ALA A 28 6.74 1.05 -10.92
CA ALA A 28 7.40 -0.12 -11.51
C ALA A 28 7.77 -1.13 -10.43
N SER A 29 8.29 -0.63 -9.31
CA SER A 29 8.48 -1.42 -8.11
C SER A 29 7.17 -2.12 -7.73
N GLY A 30 6.06 -1.40 -7.51
CA GLY A 30 4.78 -2.02 -7.14
C GLY A 30 4.37 -3.19 -8.04
N LYS A 31 4.50 -3.03 -9.35
CA LYS A 31 4.19 -4.07 -10.36
C LYS A 31 5.10 -5.30 -10.25
N ASP A 32 6.40 -5.11 -10.04
CA ASP A 32 7.35 -6.21 -9.90
C ASP A 32 7.01 -7.09 -8.67
N MET A 33 6.56 -6.49 -7.56
CA MET A 33 6.09 -7.24 -6.39
C MET A 33 4.90 -8.13 -6.71
N VAL A 34 3.92 -7.58 -7.45
CA VAL A 34 2.71 -8.33 -7.81
C VAL A 34 3.08 -9.51 -8.68
N ARG A 35 3.98 -9.30 -9.65
CA ARG A 35 4.50 -10.36 -10.52
C ARG A 35 5.23 -11.45 -9.71
N GLU A 36 6.17 -11.07 -8.84
CA GLU A 36 6.87 -12.02 -7.97
C GLU A 36 5.90 -12.82 -7.08
N ARG A 37 4.86 -12.16 -6.55
CA ARG A 37 3.84 -12.83 -5.73
C ARG A 37 3.03 -13.82 -6.55
N GLN A 38 2.63 -13.46 -7.76
CA GLN A 38 1.93 -14.35 -8.69
C GLN A 38 2.79 -15.55 -9.07
N ASP A 39 4.07 -15.33 -9.43
CA ASP A 39 5.01 -16.39 -9.77
C ASP A 39 5.22 -17.36 -8.59
N ARG A 40 5.34 -16.83 -7.36
CA ARG A 40 5.43 -17.67 -6.15
C ARG A 40 4.14 -18.45 -5.88
N PHE A 41 2.99 -17.83 -6.12
CA PHE A 41 1.69 -18.46 -5.91
C PHE A 41 1.50 -19.62 -6.90
N ALA A 42 1.77 -19.37 -8.19
CA ALA A 42 1.72 -20.39 -9.23
C ALA A 42 2.66 -21.55 -8.94
N ASN A 43 3.91 -21.28 -8.57
CA ASN A 43 4.89 -22.32 -8.23
C ASN A 43 4.52 -23.14 -6.99
N ARG A 44 3.87 -22.53 -6.00
CA ARG A 44 3.55 -23.21 -4.73
C ARG A 44 2.25 -23.98 -4.77
N TYR A 45 1.27 -23.51 -5.55
CA TYR A 45 -0.08 -24.04 -5.53
C TYR A 45 -0.52 -24.65 -6.87
N ASN A 46 0.31 -24.62 -7.92
CA ASN A 46 -0.03 -25.05 -9.29
C ASN A 46 -1.35 -24.44 -9.81
N PHE A 47 -1.71 -23.24 -9.33
CA PHE A 47 -2.89 -22.48 -9.74
C PHE A 47 -2.45 -21.22 -10.47
N SER A 48 -2.97 -21.02 -11.69
CA SER A 48 -2.52 -19.96 -12.60
C SER A 48 -3.16 -18.59 -12.35
N GLU A 49 -4.16 -18.49 -11.47
CA GLU A 49 -4.95 -17.26 -11.32
C GLU A 49 -5.14 -16.89 -9.85
N SER A 50 -4.71 -15.67 -9.51
CA SER A 50 -5.06 -15.04 -8.24
C SER A 50 -6.54 -14.62 -8.32
N PRO A 51 -7.42 -15.06 -7.41
CA PRO A 51 -8.88 -15.02 -7.60
C PRO A 51 -9.52 -13.62 -7.57
N LEU A 52 -8.76 -12.53 -7.38
CA LEU A 52 -9.29 -11.16 -7.36
C LEU A 52 -8.31 -10.17 -8.02
N PRO A 53 -8.73 -9.41 -9.05
CA PRO A 53 -7.95 -8.32 -9.62
C PRO A 53 -7.91 -7.16 -8.61
N SER A 54 -6.93 -7.19 -7.72
CA SER A 54 -6.62 -6.08 -6.82
C SER A 54 -5.22 -5.58 -7.14
N GLU A 55 -5.03 -4.26 -7.14
CA GLU A 55 -3.71 -3.67 -7.41
C GLU A 55 -2.67 -4.09 -6.36
N ASN A 56 -3.07 -4.63 -5.20
CA ASN A 56 -2.22 -5.26 -4.18
C ASN A 56 -1.14 -4.33 -3.57
N PHE A 57 -1.03 -3.10 -4.03
CA PHE A 57 -0.16 -2.04 -3.54
C PHE A 57 -0.82 -0.68 -3.75
N LEU A 58 -0.27 0.33 -3.09
CA LEU A 58 -0.64 1.74 -3.27
C LEU A 58 0.60 2.56 -3.58
N THR A 59 0.46 3.64 -4.35
CA THR A 59 1.53 4.64 -4.49
C THR A 59 1.13 5.97 -3.85
N PHE A 60 2.12 6.80 -3.52
CA PHE A 60 1.83 8.16 -3.02
C PHE A 60 1.05 8.99 -4.04
N ASP A 61 1.36 8.86 -5.34
CA ASP A 61 0.62 9.56 -6.41
C ASP A 61 -0.84 9.11 -6.51
N GLN A 62 -1.09 7.80 -6.33
CA GLN A 62 -2.46 7.28 -6.27
C GLN A 62 -3.22 7.85 -5.07
N LEU A 63 -2.58 7.94 -3.91
CA LEU A 63 -3.19 8.51 -2.70
C LEU A 63 -3.47 10.01 -2.86
N GLU A 64 -2.60 10.76 -3.51
CA GLU A 64 -2.82 12.16 -3.84
C GLU A 64 -3.98 12.34 -4.82
N THR A 65 -4.05 11.50 -5.85
CA THR A 65 -5.18 11.49 -6.79
C THR A 65 -6.50 11.18 -6.06
N LEU A 66 -6.49 10.20 -5.16
CA LEU A 66 -7.65 9.86 -4.33
C LEU A 66 -8.01 10.97 -3.34
N SER A 67 -7.03 11.72 -2.84
CA SER A 67 -7.25 12.89 -1.98
C SER A 67 -8.09 13.94 -2.73
N ALA A 68 -7.67 14.28 -3.95
CA ALA A 68 -8.33 15.26 -4.79
C ALA A 68 -9.74 14.81 -5.22
N LEU A 69 -9.90 13.54 -5.59
CA LEU A 69 -11.19 13.00 -6.04
C LEU A 69 -12.21 12.85 -4.91
N LEU A 70 -11.77 12.49 -3.71
CA LEU A 70 -12.66 12.14 -2.59
C LEU A 70 -12.83 13.28 -1.58
N GLY A 71 -12.07 14.37 -1.70
CA GLY A 71 -12.02 15.43 -0.70
C GLY A 71 -11.55 14.87 0.65
N VAL A 72 -10.48 14.08 0.63
CA VAL A 72 -9.93 13.45 1.84
C VAL A 72 -8.51 13.92 2.08
N GLN A 73 -8.24 14.42 3.27
CA GLN A 73 -6.89 14.70 3.72
C GLN A 73 -6.27 13.44 4.35
N TRP A 74 -5.13 13.00 3.80
CA TRP A 74 -4.39 11.84 4.30
C TRP A 74 -3.32 12.24 5.31
N VAL A 75 -3.24 11.49 6.40
CA VAL A 75 -2.16 11.55 7.38
C VAL A 75 -1.44 10.21 7.38
N TYR A 76 -0.14 10.24 7.13
CA TYR A 76 0.72 9.07 7.07
C TYR A 76 1.38 8.82 8.41
N LEU A 77 0.96 7.78 9.12
CA LEU A 77 1.58 7.35 10.36
C LEU A 77 2.57 6.23 10.04
N LYS A 78 3.86 6.49 10.32
CA LYS A 78 4.92 5.49 10.28
C LYS A 78 4.94 4.74 11.61
N PRO A 79 4.64 3.44 11.65
CA PRO A 79 4.89 2.66 12.84
C PRO A 79 6.39 2.67 13.15
N ASP A 80 6.75 3.10 14.35
CA ASP A 80 8.13 3.26 14.79
C ASP A 80 8.69 1.88 15.17
N TYR A 81 9.08 1.08 14.16
CA TYR A 81 9.60 -0.28 14.36
C TYR A 81 11.00 -0.33 15.01
N GLY A 82 11.54 0.82 15.44
CA GLY A 82 12.86 0.96 16.03
C GLY A 82 14.01 0.80 15.02
N LEU A 83 15.18 1.35 15.38
CA LEU A 83 16.42 1.37 14.57
C LEU A 83 16.88 -0.01 14.06
N ARG A 84 16.45 -1.10 14.71
CA ARG A 84 16.78 -2.48 14.32
C ARG A 84 16.02 -2.96 13.07
N TRP A 85 14.85 -2.40 12.77
CA TRP A 85 14.06 -2.80 11.60
C TRP A 85 14.45 -2.01 10.35
N THR A 86 14.74 -0.72 10.50
CA THR A 86 15.20 0.17 9.42
C THR A 86 16.57 -0.22 8.84
N SER A 87 17.46 -0.79 9.65
CA SER A 87 18.77 -1.28 9.18
C SER A 87 18.69 -2.52 8.28
N ARG A 88 17.72 -3.41 8.51
CA ARG A 88 17.44 -4.56 7.61
C ARG A 88 16.98 -4.10 6.23
N THR A 89 16.20 -3.05 6.18
CA THR A 89 15.70 -2.43 4.95
C THR A 89 16.84 -1.78 4.15
N TRP A 90 17.82 -1.18 4.82
CA TRP A 90 19.01 -0.60 4.19
C TRP A 90 19.98 -1.64 3.64
N LEU A 91 20.18 -2.76 4.36
CA LEU A 91 21.01 -3.89 3.89
C LEU A 91 20.47 -4.52 2.59
N ALA A 92 19.15 -4.52 2.38
CA ALA A 92 18.54 -4.97 1.13
C ALA A 92 18.75 -3.98 -0.03
N ARG A 93 18.76 -2.67 0.23
CA ARG A 93 19.03 -1.62 -0.78
C ARG A 93 20.46 -1.71 -1.34
N LEU A 94 21.44 -2.11 -0.52
CA LEU A 94 22.83 -2.26 -0.96
C LEU A 94 23.03 -3.44 -1.94
N ARG A 95 22.06 -4.35 -2.06
CA ARG A 95 22.10 -5.53 -2.96
C ARG A 95 21.47 -5.31 -4.35
N ARG A 96 21.24 -4.07 -4.81
CA ARG A 96 20.62 -3.76 -6.12
C ARG A 96 19.22 -4.38 -6.33
N GLN A 97 18.48 -4.64 -5.25
CA GLN A 97 17.11 -5.15 -5.33
C GLN A 97 16.10 -4.02 -5.06
N ARG A 98 14.89 -4.21 -5.62
CA ARG A 98 13.73 -3.28 -5.67
C ARG A 98 13.49 -2.45 -4.41
N GLU A 99 12.82 -1.30 -4.54
CA GLU A 99 12.43 -0.47 -3.40
C GLU A 99 11.67 -1.30 -2.35
N PRO A 100 12.10 -1.26 -1.07
CA PRO A 100 11.45 -2.00 0.00
C PRO A 100 10.03 -1.48 0.22
N ALA A 101 9.07 -2.41 0.38
CA ALA A 101 7.69 -2.08 0.70
C ALA A 101 7.61 -1.32 2.03
N THR A 102 6.98 -0.14 2.02
CA THR A 102 6.72 0.59 3.26
C THR A 102 5.28 0.30 3.70
N PHE A 103 5.11 -0.20 4.91
CA PHE A 103 3.80 -0.40 5.51
C PHE A 103 3.50 0.80 6.41
N LEU A 104 2.56 1.63 5.99
CA LEU A 104 2.11 2.79 6.76
C LEU A 104 0.67 2.56 7.22
N VAL A 105 0.32 3.23 8.32
CA VAL A 105 -1.07 3.44 8.67
C VAL A 105 -1.48 4.77 8.07
N ILE A 106 -2.36 4.74 7.08
CA ILE A 106 -2.88 5.95 6.43
C ILE A 106 -4.23 6.27 7.04
N VAL A 107 -4.38 7.48 7.57
CA VAL A 107 -5.64 7.97 8.14
C VAL A 107 -6.19 9.07 7.26
N GLY A 108 -7.39 8.86 6.71
CA GLY A 108 -8.13 9.83 5.91
C GLY A 108 -9.21 10.52 6.73
N ARG A 109 -9.28 11.85 6.61
CA ARG A 109 -10.40 12.66 7.10
C ARG A 109 -11.01 13.43 5.94
N ARG A 110 -12.35 13.51 5.88
CA ARG A 110 -13.05 14.33 4.89
C ARG A 110 -12.83 15.83 5.18
N ILE A 111 -12.59 16.61 4.14
CA ILE A 111 -12.54 18.08 4.16
C ILE A 111 -13.82 18.69 3.61
#